data_AF-A0A022GLZ8-F1
#
_entry.id   AF-A0A022GLZ8-F1
#
_cell.length_a   1.000
_cell.length_b   1.000
_cell.length_c   1.000
_cell.angle_alpha   90.00
_cell.angle_beta   90.00
_cell.angle_gamma   90.00
#
_symmetry.space_group_name_H-M   'P 1'
#
loop_
_entity.id
_entity.type
_entity.pdbx_description
1 polymer ?
#
loop_
_entity_poly.entity_id
_entity_poly.type
_entity_poly.pdbx_seq_one_letter_code
_entity_poly.pdbx_strand_id
1 'polypeptide(L)'
;MTLRVTGDAENPWFVAKDVCDALGIETKNARRSLDEDEIKSLNLSGFRGRPPLAVSESGLYALTLKSRKPEAKSFRKWVTSAVLPAIRKDGGYIRGEENAQSEEELILAAMQVLQRKVTKLAAQAHGLDPDAEQPSPAPVPNP
;
A
#
# COMPACT_ATOMS: atom_id res chain seq x y z
N MET A 1 -14.21 -1.75 -6.91
CA MET A 1 -14.17 -2.34 -5.55
C MET A 1 -13.20 -1.52 -4.73
N THR A 2 -13.60 -1.09 -3.52
CA THR A 2 -12.78 -0.22 -2.66
C THR A 2 -12.35 -1.01 -1.43
N LEU A 3 -11.04 -1.01 -1.13
CA LEU A 3 -10.50 -1.61 0.09
C LEU A 3 -10.42 -0.55 1.17
N ARG A 4 -11.05 -0.80 2.33
CA ARG A 4 -10.89 0.07 3.51
C ARG A 4 -9.58 -0.26 4.23
N VAL A 5 -8.87 0.79 4.63
CA VAL A 5 -7.56 0.71 5.30
C VAL A 5 -7.63 1.47 6.62
N THR A 6 -6.95 0.96 7.65
CA THR A 6 -6.72 1.58 8.95
C THR A 6 -5.23 1.54 9.27
N GLY A 7 -4.74 2.41 10.16
CA GLY A 7 -3.31 2.54 10.46
C GLY A 7 -2.70 3.71 9.69
N ASP A 8 -1.36 3.73 9.63
CA ASP A 8 -0.58 4.74 8.90
C ASP A 8 -0.09 4.20 7.55
N ALA A 9 0.60 5.07 6.80
CA ALA A 9 1.10 4.74 5.46
C ALA A 9 2.25 3.73 5.46
N GLU A 10 2.97 3.56 6.58
CA GLU A 10 4.08 2.61 6.69
C GLU A 10 3.58 1.23 7.13
N ASN A 11 2.54 1.20 7.96
CA ASN A 11 1.97 -0.01 8.54
C ASN A 11 0.45 -0.07 8.31
N PRO A 12 0.01 -0.21 7.04
CA PRO A 12 -1.41 -0.27 6.72
C PRO A 12 -2.03 -1.62 7.13
N TRP A 13 -3.26 -1.54 7.62
CA TRP A 13 -4.10 -2.69 7.94
C TRP A 13 -5.37 -2.64 7.09
N PHE A 14 -5.64 -3.71 6.35
CA PHE A 14 -6.76 -3.80 5.41
C PHE A 14 -7.94 -4.49 6.05
N VAL A 15 -9.16 -3.98 5.86
CA VAL A 15 -10.36 -4.65 6.38
C VAL A 15 -10.49 -6.03 5.75
N ALA A 16 -10.43 -7.09 6.57
CA ALA A 16 -10.35 -8.47 6.10
C ALA A 16 -11.55 -8.87 5.26
N LYS A 17 -12.74 -8.33 5.56
CA LYS A 17 -13.95 -8.57 4.76
C LYS A 17 -13.75 -8.13 3.31
N ASP A 18 -13.24 -6.92 3.11
CA ASP A 18 -13.06 -6.36 1.76
C ASP A 18 -11.99 -7.16 0.99
N VAL A 19 -10.90 -7.52 1.65
CA VAL A 19 -9.85 -8.38 1.06
C VAL A 19 -10.41 -9.75 0.66
N CYS A 20 -11.18 -10.37 1.55
CA CYS A 20 -11.77 -11.68 1.30
C CYS A 20 -12.78 -11.65 0.15
N ASP A 21 -13.64 -10.63 0.12
CA ASP A 21 -14.60 -10.41 -0.97
C ASP A 21 -13.84 -10.21 -2.32
N ALA A 22 -12.73 -9.45 -2.29
CA ALA A 22 -11.91 -9.19 -3.46
C ALA A 22 -11.27 -10.48 -3.99
N LEU A 23 -10.86 -11.37 -3.10
CA LEU A 23 -10.26 -12.66 -3.43
C LEU A 23 -11.28 -13.80 -3.63
N GLY A 24 -12.56 -13.57 -3.32
CA GLY A 24 -13.63 -14.57 -3.43
C GLY A 24 -13.48 -15.71 -2.42
N ILE A 25 -13.00 -15.39 -1.22
CA ILE A 25 -12.85 -16.33 -0.11
C ILE A 25 -13.76 -15.90 1.06
N GLU A 26 -14.16 -16.84 1.91
CA GLU A 26 -14.94 -16.50 3.09
C GLU A 26 -14.04 -15.95 4.21
N THR A 27 -14.43 -14.85 4.86
CA THR A 27 -13.63 -14.20 5.91
C THR A 27 -13.32 -15.11 7.11
N LYS A 28 -14.18 -16.11 7.40
CA LYS A 28 -13.92 -17.11 8.45
C LYS A 28 -12.69 -17.98 8.18
N ASN A 29 -12.28 -18.12 6.91
CA ASN A 29 -11.11 -18.89 6.51
C ASN A 29 -9.81 -18.09 6.62
N ALA A 30 -9.88 -16.75 6.73
CA ALA A 30 -8.71 -15.90 6.83
C ALA A 30 -7.86 -16.25 8.07
N ARG A 31 -8.49 -16.43 9.24
CA ARG A 31 -7.81 -16.84 10.49
C ARG A 31 -7.14 -18.22 10.44
N ARG A 32 -7.53 -19.08 9.50
CA ARG A 32 -6.89 -20.40 9.31
C ARG A 32 -5.75 -20.34 8.29
N SER A 33 -5.66 -19.24 7.55
CA SER A 33 -4.77 -19.09 6.39
C SER A 33 -3.62 -18.12 6.64
N LEU A 34 -3.66 -17.41 7.77
CA LEU A 34 -2.80 -16.31 8.17
C LEU A 34 -2.24 -16.54 9.56
N ASP A 35 -1.03 -16.04 9.78
CA ASP A 35 -0.35 -16.08 11.07
C ASP A 35 -0.88 -15.00 12.03
N GLU A 36 -0.53 -15.09 13.31
CA GLU A 36 -1.09 -14.23 14.37
C GLU A 36 -0.76 -12.74 14.20
N ASP A 37 0.40 -12.43 13.61
CA ASP A 37 0.84 -11.06 13.27
C ASP A 37 0.20 -10.54 11.98
N GLU A 38 -0.38 -11.41 11.18
CA GLU A 38 -1.00 -11.07 9.89
C GLU A 38 -2.49 -10.75 9.99
N ILE A 39 -3.12 -11.03 11.13
CA ILE A 39 -4.56 -10.80 11.34
C ILE A 39 -4.89 -10.36 12.76
N LYS A 40 -5.68 -9.29 12.89
CA LYS A 40 -6.15 -8.80 14.19
C LYS A 40 -7.63 -8.42 14.21
N SER A 41 -8.19 -8.40 15.41
CA SER A 41 -9.52 -7.80 15.63
C SER A 41 -9.35 -6.29 15.84
N LEU A 42 -10.16 -5.49 15.15
CA LEU A 42 -10.21 -4.05 15.38
C LEU A 42 -11.13 -3.75 16.56
N ASN A 43 -10.59 -3.08 17.58
CA ASN A 43 -11.36 -2.59 18.71
C ASN A 43 -11.97 -1.23 18.34
N LEU A 44 -13.19 -1.27 17.81
CA LEU A 44 -13.95 -0.07 17.49
C LEU A 44 -14.88 0.26 18.66
N SER A 45 -14.62 1.38 19.34
CA SER A 45 -15.48 1.88 20.42
C SER A 45 -16.92 2.04 19.91
N GLY A 46 -17.89 1.52 20.67
CA GLY A 46 -19.31 1.59 20.31
C GLY A 46 -19.80 0.53 19.32
N PHE A 47 -18.94 -0.36 18.83
CA PHE A 47 -19.38 -1.44 17.94
C PHE A 47 -20.13 -2.54 18.70
N ARG A 48 -21.43 -2.69 18.45
CA ARG A 48 -22.24 -3.81 18.99
C ARG A 48 -22.14 -5.01 18.05
N GLY A 49 -21.26 -5.95 18.37
CA GLY A 49 -21.12 -7.21 17.63
C GLY A 49 -19.71 -7.79 17.70
N ARG A 50 -19.47 -8.83 16.89
CA ARG A 50 -18.11 -9.40 16.76
C ARG A 50 -17.19 -8.34 16.10
N PRO A 51 -16.04 -8.01 16.71
CA PRO A 51 -15.16 -6.98 16.16
C PRO A 51 -14.72 -7.35 14.73
N PRO A 52 -14.68 -6.39 13.80
CA PRO A 52 -14.22 -6.65 12.45
C PRO A 52 -12.75 -7.05 12.46
N LEU A 53 -12.37 -7.88 11.49
CA LEU A 53 -10.99 -8.32 11.33
C LEU A 53 -10.26 -7.40 10.36
N ALA A 54 -8.98 -7.19 10.60
CA ALA A 54 -8.06 -6.55 9.69
C ALA A 54 -6.86 -7.47 9.41
N VAL A 55 -6.33 -7.39 8.20
CA VAL A 55 -5.14 -8.12 7.76
C VAL A 55 -3.99 -7.14 7.54
N SER A 56 -2.78 -7.54 7.91
CA SER A 56 -1.58 -6.76 7.59
C SER A 56 -1.31 -6.81 6.08
N GLU A 57 -0.34 -6.01 5.62
CA GLU A 57 0.15 -6.10 4.24
C GLU A 57 0.74 -7.49 3.93
N SER A 58 1.50 -8.08 4.86
CA SER A 58 2.00 -9.46 4.72
C SER A 58 0.85 -10.45 4.54
N GLY A 59 -0.18 -10.36 5.38
CA GLY A 59 -1.36 -11.22 5.28
C GLY A 59 -2.14 -11.02 3.97
N LEU A 60 -2.26 -9.79 3.49
CA LEU A 60 -2.85 -9.49 2.18
C LEU A 60 -2.09 -10.23 1.07
N TYR A 61 -0.75 -10.18 1.07
CA TYR A 61 0.07 -10.89 0.09
C TYR A 61 -0.04 -12.41 0.25
N ALA A 62 -0.01 -12.94 1.47
CA ALA A 62 -0.18 -14.36 1.74
C ALA A 62 -1.51 -14.91 1.16
N LEU A 63 -2.62 -14.20 1.36
CA LEU A 63 -3.92 -14.56 0.77
C LEU A 63 -3.91 -14.43 -0.75
N THR A 64 -3.32 -13.36 -1.28
CA THR A 64 -3.29 -13.09 -2.73
C THR A 64 -2.48 -14.17 -3.47
N LEU A 65 -1.32 -14.55 -2.94
CA LEU A 65 -0.46 -15.57 -3.54
C LEU A 65 -1.13 -16.97 -3.56
N LYS A 66 -1.95 -17.29 -2.57
CA LYS A 66 -2.75 -18.53 -2.48
C LYS A 66 -4.03 -18.51 -3.34
N SER A 67 -4.48 -17.34 -3.77
CA SER A 67 -5.76 -17.19 -4.46
C SER A 67 -5.78 -17.86 -5.83
N ARG A 68 -6.98 -18.30 -6.23
CA ARG A 68 -7.29 -18.88 -7.54
C ARG A 68 -7.93 -17.89 -8.51
N LYS A 69 -8.22 -16.66 -8.08
CA LYS A 69 -8.81 -15.63 -8.95
C LYS A 69 -7.86 -15.23 -10.09
N PRO A 70 -8.38 -14.97 -11.30
CA PRO A 70 -7.56 -14.55 -12.44
C PRO A 70 -6.70 -13.32 -12.14
N GLU A 71 -7.24 -12.33 -11.44
CA GLU A 71 -6.55 -11.08 -11.10
C GLU A 71 -5.38 -11.34 -10.15
N ALA A 72 -5.60 -12.18 -9.13
CA ALA A 72 -4.56 -12.59 -8.20
C ALA A 72 -3.49 -13.46 -8.87
N LYS A 73 -3.87 -14.30 -9.85
CA LYS A 73 -2.93 -15.08 -10.67
C LYS A 73 -2.04 -14.17 -11.51
N SER A 74 -2.60 -13.12 -12.12
CA SER A 74 -1.83 -12.12 -12.88
C SER A 74 -0.84 -11.38 -11.99
N PHE A 75 -1.27 -10.92 -10.82
CA PHE A 75 -0.39 -10.29 -9.84
C PHE A 75 0.73 -11.24 -9.39
N ARG A 76 0.38 -12.46 -8.96
CA ARG A 76 1.37 -13.49 -8.57
C ARG A 76 2.39 -13.73 -9.68
N LYS A 77 1.92 -13.90 -10.93
CA LYS A 77 2.81 -14.13 -12.07
C LYS A 77 3.79 -12.97 -12.21
N TRP A 78 3.29 -11.73 -12.28
CA TRP A 78 4.12 -10.53 -12.37
C TRP A 78 5.15 -10.43 -11.24
N VAL A 79 4.74 -10.64 -9.98
CA VAL A 79 5.66 -10.65 -8.84
C VAL A 79 6.74 -11.71 -9.00
N THR A 80 6.37 -12.94 -9.35
CA THR A 80 7.32 -14.06 -9.45
C THR A 80 8.22 -14.03 -10.69
N SER A 81 7.79 -13.41 -11.79
CA SER A 81 8.53 -13.41 -13.05
C SER A 81 9.29 -12.12 -13.34
N ALA A 82 8.86 -10.99 -12.78
CA ALA A 82 9.49 -9.69 -12.97
C ALA A 82 10.12 -9.18 -11.66
N VAL A 83 9.29 -8.97 -10.63
CA VAL A 83 9.72 -8.27 -9.41
C VAL A 83 10.78 -9.03 -8.61
N LEU A 84 10.51 -10.29 -8.23
CA LEU A 84 11.44 -11.06 -7.42
C LEU A 84 12.77 -11.36 -8.15
N PRO A 85 12.77 -11.70 -9.45
CA PRO A 85 14.01 -11.82 -10.21
C PRO A 85 14.83 -10.53 -10.27
N ALA A 86 14.20 -9.37 -10.46
CA ALA A 86 14.88 -8.07 -10.46
C ALA A 86 15.53 -7.80 -9.09
N ILE A 87 14.77 -7.93 -8.00
CA ILE A 87 15.31 -7.76 -6.64
C ILE A 87 16.48 -8.70 -6.38
N ARG A 88 16.39 -9.97 -6.80
CA ARG A 88 17.46 -10.97 -6.58
C ARG A 88 18.73 -10.65 -7.38
N LYS A 89 18.61 -10.14 -8.60
CA LYS A 89 19.75 -9.87 -9.50
C LYS A 89 20.39 -8.52 -9.20
N ASP A 90 19.55 -7.50 -9.05
CA ASP A 90 19.95 -6.10 -9.12
C ASP A 90 19.79 -5.39 -7.76
N GLY A 91 19.26 -6.09 -6.75
CA GLY A 91 19.06 -5.58 -5.38
C GLY A 91 17.83 -4.67 -5.22
N GLY A 92 17.07 -4.45 -6.29
CA GLY A 92 15.86 -3.63 -6.27
C GLY A 92 14.94 -3.92 -7.45
N TYR A 93 13.75 -3.33 -7.42
CA TYR A 93 12.82 -3.31 -8.54
C TYR A 93 12.33 -1.88 -8.74
N ILE A 94 12.46 -1.36 -9.95
CA ILE A 94 11.93 -0.05 -10.33
C ILE A 94 10.65 -0.27 -11.13
N ARG A 95 9.53 0.28 -10.65
CA ARG A 95 8.25 0.16 -11.34
C ARG A 95 8.38 0.68 -12.79
N GLY A 96 8.11 -0.19 -13.76
CA GLY A 96 8.19 0.13 -15.18
C GLY A 96 9.47 -0.34 -15.87
N GLU A 97 10.46 -0.85 -15.13
CA GLU A 97 11.68 -1.41 -15.73
C GLU A 97 11.42 -2.63 -16.61
N GLU A 98 10.33 -3.37 -16.38
CA GLU A 98 9.91 -4.46 -17.26
C GLU A 98 9.48 -3.99 -18.66
N ASN A 99 9.20 -2.69 -18.81
CA ASN A 99 8.83 -2.07 -20.07
C ASN A 99 9.98 -1.27 -20.68
N ALA A 100 11.06 -1.02 -19.93
CA ALA A 100 12.22 -0.29 -20.42
C ALA A 100 12.86 -1.07 -21.58
N GLN A 101 12.99 -0.42 -22.73
CA GLN A 101 13.60 -1.02 -23.92
C GLN A 101 15.11 -0.74 -24.00
N SER A 102 15.62 0.17 -23.15
CA SER A 102 17.02 0.53 -23.09
C SER A 102 17.49 0.83 -21.66
N GLU A 103 18.81 0.86 -21.47
CA GLU A 103 19.43 1.21 -20.20
C GLU A 103 19.18 2.67 -19.82
N GLU A 104 19.10 3.58 -20.80
CA GLU A 104 18.81 5.00 -20.56
C GLU A 104 17.39 5.19 -20.00
N GLU A 105 16.40 4.44 -20.49
CA GLU A 105 15.03 4.48 -19.96
C GLU A 105 14.97 3.99 -18.51
N LEU A 106 15.75 2.96 -18.18
CA LEU A 106 15.86 2.45 -16.82
C LEU A 106 16.52 3.47 -15.88
N ILE A 107 17.62 4.09 -16.31
CA ILE A 107 18.30 5.13 -15.55
C ILE A 107 17.37 6.32 -15.30
N LEU A 108 16.61 6.74 -16.33
CA LEU A 108 15.64 7.83 -16.18
C LEU A 108 14.55 7.48 -15.15
N ALA A 109 14.01 6.27 -15.20
CA ALA A 109 13.03 5.80 -14.22
C ALA A 109 13.62 5.78 -12.80
N ALA A 110 14.87 5.33 -12.64
CA ALA A 110 15.60 5.36 -11.37
C ALA A 110 15.76 6.78 -10.83
N MET A 111 16.20 7.71 -11.69
CA MET A 111 16.37 9.13 -11.34
C MET A 111 15.05 9.75 -10.90
N GLN A 112 13.94 9.46 -11.58
CA GLN A 112 12.61 9.94 -11.17
C GLN A 112 12.19 9.39 -9.80
N VAL A 113 12.47 8.11 -9.50
CA VAL A 113 12.21 7.53 -8.16
C VAL A 113 13.02 8.27 -7.10
N LEU A 114 14.31 8.50 -7.35
CA LEU A 114 15.20 9.24 -6.45
C LEU A 114 14.69 10.66 -6.22
N GLN A 115 14.34 11.38 -7.28
CA GLN A 115 13.81 12.74 -7.20
C GLN A 115 12.54 12.79 -6.33
N ARG A 116 11.60 11.87 -6.53
CA ARG A 116 10.38 11.77 -5.69
C ARG A 116 10.71 11.54 -4.23
N LYS A 117 11.69 10.66 -3.92
CA LYS A 117 12.12 10.43 -2.54
C LYS A 117 12.78 11.67 -1.93
N VAL A 118 13.66 12.33 -2.67
CA VAL A 118 14.29 13.59 -2.23
C VAL A 118 13.24 14.65 -1.93
N THR A 119 12.26 14.84 -2.80
CA THR A 119 11.15 15.79 -2.58
C THR A 119 10.34 15.43 -1.33
N LYS A 120 10.01 14.15 -1.12
CA LYS A 120 9.29 13.70 0.09
C LYS A 120 10.09 13.96 1.36
N LEU A 121 11.40 13.65 1.35
CA LEU A 121 12.27 13.90 2.49
C LEU A 121 12.42 15.39 2.78
N ALA A 122 12.55 16.22 1.74
CA ALA A 122 12.58 17.68 1.90
C ALA A 122 11.26 18.20 2.51
N ALA A 123 10.10 17.72 2.05
CA ALA A 123 8.81 18.09 2.63
C ALA A 123 8.68 17.69 4.11
N GLN A 124 9.14 16.49 4.47
CA GLN A 124 9.15 16.00 5.86
C GLN A 124 10.13 16.79 6.74
N ALA A 125 11.32 17.13 6.23
CA ALA A 125 12.34 17.88 6.96
C ALA A 125 11.94 19.35 7.19
N HIS A 126 11.15 19.94 6.28
CA HIS A 126 10.70 21.33 6.39
C HIS A 126 9.38 21.51 7.14
N GLY A 127 8.71 20.45 7.60
CA GLY A 127 7.45 20.56 8.36
C GLY A 127 6.34 21.29 7.60
N LEU A 128 6.40 21.30 6.26
CA LEU A 128 5.40 21.94 5.42
C LEU A 128 4.22 20.99 5.29
N ASP A 129 3.20 21.24 6.12
CA ASP A 129 1.85 20.71 5.92
C ASP A 129 1.33 21.26 4.57
N PRO A 130 1.13 20.43 3.54
CA PRO A 130 0.69 20.90 2.23
C PRO A 130 -0.74 21.47 2.24
N ASP A 131 -1.48 21.30 3.34
CA ASP A 131 -2.84 21.78 3.55
C ASP A 131 -2.95 22.94 4.57
N ALA A 132 -1.83 23.52 5.03
CA ALA A 132 -1.87 24.72 5.87
C ALA A 132 -2.32 25.94 5.05
N GLU A 133 -3.64 26.17 5.11
CA GLU A 133 -4.37 27.39 4.77
C GLU A 133 -3.48 28.64 4.80
N GLN A 134 -3.38 29.33 3.65
CA GLN A 134 -2.73 30.64 3.59
C GLN A 134 -3.36 31.55 4.66
N PRO A 135 -2.56 32.24 5.50
CA PRO A 135 -3.13 33.13 6.50
C PRO A 135 -3.96 34.21 5.80
N SER A 136 -5.24 34.28 6.17
CA SER A 136 -6.18 35.31 5.72
C SER A 136 -5.53 36.70 5.81
N PRO A 137 -5.59 37.53 4.75
CA PRO A 137 -4.98 38.85 4.78
C PRO A 137 -5.58 39.67 5.94
N ALA A 138 -4.69 40.28 6.73
CA ALA A 138 -5.08 41.10 7.87
C ALA A 138 -6.10 42.18 7.47
N PRO A 139 -7.08 42.49 8.32
CA PRO A 139 -8.10 43.49 8.00
C PRO A 139 -7.43 44.86 7.82
N VAL A 140 -7.67 45.46 6.66
CA VAL A 140 -7.27 46.83 6.34
C VAL A 140 -8.05 47.77 7.25
N PRO A 141 -7.40 48.68 8.01
CA PRO A 141 -8.11 49.65 8.83
C PRO A 141 -8.88 50.62 7.91
N ASN A 142 -10.18 50.75 8.15
CA ASN A 142 -11.02 51.74 7.46
C ASN A 142 -10.73 53.16 7.98
N PRO A 143 -10.89 54.19 7.12
CA PRO A 143 -10.67 55.60 7.44
C PRO A 143 -11.69 56.15 8.45
#